data_AF-A0A939UGM7-F1
#
_entry.id   AF-A0A939UGM7-F1
#
_cell.length_a   1.000
_cell.length_b   1.000
_cell.length_c   1.000
_cell.angle_alpha   90.00
_cell.angle_beta   90.00
_cell.angle_gamma   90.00
#
_symmetry.space_group_name_H-M   'P 1'
#
loop_
_entity.id
_entity.type
_entity.pdbx_description
1 polymer ?
#
loop_
_entity_poly.entity_id
_entity_poly.type
_entity_poly.pdbx_seq_one_letter_code
_entity_poly.pdbx_strand_id
1 'polypeptide(L)'
;MTIRKYRPEDKEAVKNICRATAHKSYKKSQKTLEAAVILYNDYYTEKEPENIFVAANENDEAIGYILCSSDEKMFLKEMKTTYKKRLAGVCPSKNIEFVLARVLTRFLPKKYRAHLHI
;
A
#
# COMPACT_ATOMS: atom_id res chain seq x y z
N MET A 1 -19.93 0.64 14.17
CA MET A 1 -18.70 0.28 13.44
C MET A 1 -18.42 -1.21 13.63
N THR A 2 -18.15 -1.93 12.56
CA THR A 2 -17.80 -3.36 12.60
C THR A 2 -16.49 -3.60 11.86
N ILE A 3 -15.71 -4.60 12.29
CA ILE A 3 -14.54 -5.07 11.54
C ILE A 3 -14.97 -6.26 10.70
N ARG A 4 -14.74 -6.19 9.39
CA ARG A 4 -15.04 -7.29 8.45
C ARG A 4 -13.91 -7.50 7.47
N LYS A 5 -13.95 -8.64 6.78
CA LYS A 5 -13.08 -8.88 5.63
C LYS A 5 -13.37 -7.86 4.53
N TYR A 6 -12.30 -7.45 3.86
CA TYR A 6 -12.36 -6.67 2.62
C TYR A 6 -13.16 -7.40 1.55
N ARG A 7 -13.89 -6.63 0.74
CA ARG A 7 -14.54 -7.10 -0.47
C ARG A 7 -14.09 -6.26 -1.66
N PRO A 8 -14.12 -6.78 -2.90
CA PRO A 8 -13.71 -6.03 -4.08
C PRO A 8 -14.39 -4.66 -4.23
N GLU A 9 -15.62 -4.52 -3.76
CA GLU A 9 -16.39 -3.27 -3.78
C GLU A 9 -15.75 -2.17 -2.90
N ASP A 10 -15.01 -2.55 -1.86
CA ASP A 10 -14.32 -1.60 -0.97
C ASP A 10 -13.07 -0.99 -1.62
N LYS A 11 -12.65 -1.46 -2.81
CA LYS A 11 -11.36 -1.11 -3.43
C LYS A 11 -11.15 0.40 -3.52
N GLU A 12 -12.12 1.14 -4.05
CA GLU A 12 -11.97 2.58 -4.20
C GLU A 12 -12.04 3.33 -2.86
N ALA A 13 -12.88 2.89 -1.93
CA ALA A 13 -12.92 3.46 -0.59
C ALA A 13 -11.57 3.34 0.11
N VAL A 14 -10.98 2.14 0.08
CA VAL A 14 -9.65 1.83 0.63
C VAL A 14 -8.55 2.66 -0.05
N LYS A 15 -8.58 2.82 -1.37
CA LYS A 15 -7.64 3.72 -2.08
C LYS A 15 -7.81 5.18 -1.67
N ASN A 16 -9.05 5.64 -1.52
CA ASN A 16 -9.34 7.02 -1.12
C ASN A 16 -8.88 7.32 0.30
N ILE A 17 -9.08 6.38 1.23
CA ILE A 17 -8.52 6.46 2.58
C ILE A 17 -6.99 6.56 2.50
N CYS A 18 -6.33 5.70 1.71
CA CYS A 18 -4.88 5.74 1.52
C CYS A 18 -4.38 7.12 1.03
N ARG A 19 -5.07 7.72 0.05
CA ARG A 19 -4.78 9.07 -0.43
C ARG A 19 -5.01 10.13 0.66
N ALA A 20 -6.12 10.03 1.38
CA ALA A 20 -6.51 10.97 2.43
C ALA A 20 -5.55 10.94 3.63
N THR A 21 -4.99 9.77 3.97
CA THR A 21 -4.06 9.60 5.09
C THR A 21 -2.59 9.66 4.68
N ALA A 22 -2.29 9.70 3.38
CA ALA A 22 -0.92 9.80 2.88
C ALA A 22 -0.13 10.95 3.51
N HIS A 23 1.15 10.69 3.78
CA HIS A 23 2.06 11.71 4.31
C HIS A 23 2.11 12.95 3.39
N LYS A 24 2.32 14.14 3.98
CA LYS A 24 2.32 15.44 3.27
C LYS A 24 3.25 15.45 2.04
N SER A 25 4.34 14.69 2.07
CA SER A 25 5.27 14.57 0.93
C SER A 25 4.65 13.94 -0.33
N TYR A 26 3.59 13.14 -0.19
CA TYR A 26 2.85 12.55 -1.31
C TYR A 26 1.69 13.43 -1.80
N LYS A 27 1.22 14.38 -0.98
CA LYS A 27 0.10 15.29 -1.31
C LYS A 27 0.49 16.51 -2.17
N LYS A 28 1.70 16.52 -2.74
CA LYS A 28 2.22 17.65 -3.53
C LYS A 28 1.63 17.73 -4.95
N SER A 29 1.18 16.60 -5.50
CA SER A 29 0.64 16.49 -6.85
C SER A 29 -0.18 15.22 -6.98
N GLN A 30 -1.02 15.13 -8.02
CA GLN A 30 -1.73 13.89 -8.34
C GLN A 30 -0.77 12.72 -8.59
N LYS A 31 0.37 12.96 -9.24
CA LYS A 31 1.37 11.91 -9.52
C LYS A 31 1.99 11.34 -8.25
N THR A 32 2.35 12.20 -7.30
CA THR A 32 2.89 11.77 -6.02
C THR A 32 1.80 11.13 -5.15
N LEU A 33 0.56 11.57 -5.25
CA LEU A 33 -0.54 10.97 -4.51
C LEU A 33 -0.83 9.55 -5.01
N GLU A 34 -0.82 9.36 -6.32
CA GLU A 34 -0.99 8.04 -6.94
C GLU A 34 0.21 7.11 -6.64
N ALA A 35 1.42 7.66 -6.55
CA ALA A 35 2.59 6.91 -6.09
C ALA A 35 2.39 6.33 -4.68
N ALA A 36 1.67 7.02 -3.77
CA ALA A 36 1.36 6.48 -2.45
C ALA A 36 0.44 5.25 -2.56
N VAL A 37 -0.59 5.31 -3.41
CA VAL A 37 -1.51 4.18 -3.63
C VAL A 37 -0.76 2.97 -4.20
N ILE A 38 0.12 3.19 -5.19
CA ILE A 38 0.95 2.12 -5.78
C ILE A 38 1.85 1.47 -4.72
N LEU A 39 2.45 2.27 -3.84
CA LEU A 39 3.43 1.78 -2.86
C LEU A 39 2.81 1.10 -1.64
N TYR A 40 1.65 1.58 -1.18
CA TYR A 40 1.10 1.21 0.11
C TYR A 40 -0.26 0.49 0.02
N ASN A 41 -0.88 0.39 -1.15
CA ASN A 41 -2.23 -0.17 -1.28
C ASN A 41 -2.37 -1.22 -2.39
N ASP A 42 -1.89 -0.92 -3.60
CA ASP A 42 -2.19 -1.73 -4.79
C ASP A 42 -1.74 -3.19 -4.66
N TYR A 43 -0.56 -3.46 -4.08
CA TYR A 43 -0.10 -4.83 -3.89
C TYR A 43 -1.11 -5.67 -3.10
N TYR A 44 -1.59 -5.15 -1.97
CA TYR A 44 -2.46 -5.89 -1.07
C TYR A 44 -3.83 -6.15 -1.73
N THR A 45 -4.42 -5.11 -2.33
CA THR A 45 -5.75 -5.25 -2.97
C THR A 45 -5.72 -6.11 -4.24
N GLU A 46 -4.56 -6.25 -4.89
CA GLU A 46 -4.41 -7.05 -6.12
C GLU A 46 -3.87 -8.46 -5.92
N LYS A 47 -3.08 -8.71 -4.86
CA LYS A 47 -2.36 -9.98 -4.65
C LYS A 47 -2.75 -10.73 -3.39
N GLU A 48 -3.18 -10.03 -2.35
CA GLU A 48 -3.52 -10.62 -1.06
C GLU A 48 -4.80 -9.99 -0.46
N PRO A 49 -5.90 -9.86 -1.22
CA PRO A 49 -7.14 -9.24 -0.73
C PRO A 49 -7.73 -9.96 0.49
N GLU A 50 -7.47 -11.25 0.62
CA GLU A 50 -7.87 -12.08 1.76
C GLU A 50 -7.17 -11.67 3.08
N ASN A 51 -6.04 -10.96 2.99
CA ASN A 51 -5.27 -10.48 4.13
C ASN A 51 -5.64 -9.05 4.55
N ILE A 52 -6.73 -8.50 4.00
CA ILE A 52 -7.24 -7.17 4.31
C ILE A 52 -8.48 -7.27 5.21
N PHE A 53 -8.52 -6.39 6.22
CA PHE A 53 -9.72 -6.13 6.99
C PHE A 53 -10.05 -4.64 6.90
N VAL A 54 -11.34 -4.34 6.90
CA VAL A 54 -11.85 -2.97 6.88
C VAL A 54 -12.68 -2.70 8.14
N ALA A 55 -12.63 -1.46 8.60
CA ALA A 55 -13.62 -0.92 9.53
C ALA A 55 -14.78 -0.39 8.69
N ALA A 56 -15.97 -0.94 8.90
CA ALA A 56 -17.19 -0.52 8.21
C ALA A 56 -18.07 0.34 9.13
N ASN A 57 -18.68 1.37 8.57
CA ASN A 57 -19.70 2.18 9.25
C ASN A 57 -21.06 1.45 9.26
N GLU A 58 -22.13 2.14 9.67
CA GLU A 58 -23.48 1.57 9.77
C GLU A 58 -24.11 1.26 8.40
N ASN A 59 -23.63 1.91 7.33
CA ASN A 59 -24.06 1.68 5.94
C ASN A 59 -23.22 0.61 5.23
N ASP A 60 -22.39 -0.13 5.96
CA ASP A 60 -21.43 -1.11 5.44
C ASP A 60 -20.30 -0.52 4.56
N GLU A 61 -20.05 0.79 4.64
CA GLU A 61 -18.99 1.47 3.88
C GLU A 61 -17.65 1.39 4.62
N ALA A 62 -16.57 1.06 3.89
CA ALA A 62 -15.22 1.03 4.46
C ALA A 62 -14.73 2.45 4.81
N ILE A 63 -14.47 2.69 6.09
CA ILE A 63 -13.97 3.97 6.65
C ILE A 63 -12.54 3.88 7.20
N GLY A 64 -11.97 2.68 7.20
CA GLY A 64 -10.59 2.42 7.60
C GLY A 64 -10.18 1.02 7.16
N TYR A 65 -8.88 0.73 7.16
CA TYR A 65 -8.37 -0.57 6.76
C TYR A 65 -7.11 -0.94 7.54
N ILE A 66 -6.79 -2.24 7.50
CA ILE A 66 -5.47 -2.75 7.82
C ILE A 66 -5.01 -3.68 6.70
N LEU A 67 -3.79 -3.46 6.21
CA LEU A 67 -3.20 -4.23 5.13
C LEU A 67 -2.03 -5.03 5.67
N CYS A 68 -2.00 -6.32 5.36
CA CYS A 68 -0.93 -7.23 5.79
C CYS A 68 -0.49 -8.06 4.60
N SER A 69 0.82 -8.33 4.53
CA SER A 69 1.34 -9.36 3.65
C SER A 69 1.69 -10.61 4.43
N SER A 70 1.21 -11.76 3.95
CA SER A 70 1.50 -13.06 4.56
C SER A 70 2.82 -13.65 4.07
N ASP A 71 3.26 -13.24 2.88
CA ASP A 71 4.52 -13.67 2.26
C ASP A 71 5.41 -12.47 1.88
N GLU A 72 6.35 -12.15 2.77
CA GLU A 72 7.35 -11.10 2.54
C GLU A 72 8.12 -11.31 1.22
N LYS A 73 8.47 -12.56 0.87
CA LYS A 73 9.25 -12.81 -0.36
C LYS A 73 8.44 -12.49 -1.59
N MET A 74 7.16 -12.86 -1.60
CA MET A 74 6.24 -12.52 -2.69
C MET A 74 6.05 -11.01 -2.80
N PHE A 75 5.82 -10.32 -1.68
CA PHE A 75 5.72 -8.87 -1.63
C PHE A 75 6.96 -8.21 -2.23
N LEU A 76 8.16 -8.59 -1.78
CA LEU A 76 9.41 -8.01 -2.27
C LEU A 76 9.66 -8.29 -3.75
N LYS A 77 9.27 -9.47 -4.24
CA LYS A 77 9.37 -9.83 -5.66
C LYS A 77 8.46 -8.92 -6.49
N GLU A 78 7.17 -8.85 -6.18
CA GLU A 78 6.19 -8.05 -6.90
C GLU A 78 6.51 -6.56 -6.84
N MET A 79 6.92 -6.05 -5.68
CA MET A 79 7.35 -4.66 -5.54
C MET A 79 8.55 -4.36 -6.44
N LYS A 80 9.51 -5.28 -6.57
CA LYS A 80 10.69 -5.11 -7.44
C LYS A 80 10.36 -5.21 -8.93
N THR A 81 9.38 -6.03 -9.32
CA THR A 81 9.06 -6.33 -10.73
C THR A 81 7.92 -5.47 -11.26
N THR A 82 6.75 -5.59 -10.64
CA THR A 82 5.47 -5.09 -11.15
C THR A 82 5.26 -3.65 -10.71
N TYR A 83 5.24 -3.42 -9.40
CA TYR A 83 4.90 -2.10 -8.84
C TYR A 83 6.01 -1.07 -9.02
N LYS A 84 7.29 -1.47 -9.04
CA LYS A 84 8.39 -0.58 -9.44
C LYS A 84 8.20 -0.01 -10.84
N LYS A 85 7.84 -0.86 -11.83
CA LYS A 85 7.62 -0.41 -13.22
C LYS A 85 6.41 0.53 -13.30
N ARG A 86 5.31 0.19 -12.62
CA ARG A 86 4.11 1.04 -12.53
C ARG A 86 4.45 2.40 -11.91
N LEU A 87 5.20 2.39 -10.80
CA LEU A 87 5.65 3.60 -10.11
C LEU A 87 6.55 4.46 -11.00
N ALA A 88 7.47 3.85 -11.76
CA ALA A 88 8.33 4.58 -12.69
C ALA A 88 7.52 5.28 -13.80
N GLY A 89 6.44 4.67 -14.28
CA GLY A 89 5.54 5.28 -15.27
C GLY A 89 4.72 6.45 -14.73
N VAL A 90 4.34 6.40 -13.45
CA VAL A 90 3.50 7.43 -12.81
C VAL A 90 4.32 8.56 -12.19
N CYS A 91 5.36 8.22 -11.43
CA CYS A 91 6.18 9.16 -10.68
C CYS A 91 7.66 8.71 -10.63
N PRO A 92 8.48 9.07 -11.64
CA PRO A 92 9.89 8.68 -11.71
C PRO A 92 10.72 9.09 -10.49
N SER A 93 10.46 10.28 -9.92
CA SER A 93 11.17 10.76 -8.72
C SER A 93 10.89 9.88 -7.50
N LYS A 94 9.64 9.47 -7.28
CA LYS A 94 9.29 8.51 -6.22
C LYS A 94 9.83 7.12 -6.47
N ASN A 95 9.97 6.70 -7.73
CA ASN A 95 10.67 5.46 -8.06
C ASN A 95 12.16 5.52 -7.65
N ILE A 96 12.84 6.64 -7.86
CA ILE A 96 14.23 6.83 -7.40
C ILE A 96 14.31 6.76 -5.87
N GLU A 97 13.44 7.50 -5.17
CA GLU A 97 13.36 7.47 -3.70
C GLU A 97 13.10 6.04 -3.19
N PHE A 98 12.16 5.31 -3.79
CA PHE A 98 11.86 3.93 -3.44
C PHE A 98 13.08 3.02 -3.61
N VAL A 99 13.80 3.12 -4.73
CA VAL A 99 15.02 2.32 -4.96
C VAL A 99 16.09 2.64 -3.92
N LEU A 100 16.32 3.92 -3.61
CA LEU A 100 17.28 4.34 -2.58
C LEU A 100 16.90 3.80 -1.19
N ALA A 101 15.63 3.96 -0.80
CA ALA A 101 15.13 3.42 0.48
C ALA A 101 15.29 1.90 0.57
N ARG A 102 15.09 1.17 -0.54
CA ARG A 102 15.30 -0.28 -0.61
C ARG A 102 16.77 -0.69 -0.49
N VAL A 103 17.70 0.15 -0.97
CA VAL A 103 19.14 -0.09 -0.76
C VAL A 103 19.50 0.16 0.70
N LEU A 104 19.05 1.28 1.29
CA LEU A 104 19.32 1.63 2.68
C LEU A 104 18.76 0.59 3.67
N THR A 105 17.54 0.12 3.45
CA THR A 105 16.88 -0.88 4.31
C THR A 105 17.57 -2.25 4.32
N ARG A 106 18.44 -2.57 3.34
CA ARG A 106 19.25 -3.80 3.38
C ARG A 106 20.28 -3.80 4.50
N PHE A 107 20.70 -2.63 4.96
CA PHE A 107 21.67 -2.46 6.04
C PHE A 107 21.00 -2.40 7.41
N LEU A 108 19.67 -2.40 7.48
CA LEU A 108 18.94 -2.43 8.75
C LEU A 108 18.79 -3.88 9.26
N PRO A 109 18.89 -4.10 10.59
CA PRO A 109 18.74 -5.42 11.17
C PRO A 109 17.32 -5.97 10.96
N LYS A 110 17.22 -7.17 10.38
CA LYS A 110 15.96 -7.85 10.04
C LYS A 110 15.29 -8.54 11.24
N LYS A 111 15.11 -7.80 12.34
CA LYS A 111 14.58 -8.37 13.58
C LYS A 111 13.09 -8.75 13.50
N TYR A 112 12.35 -8.18 12.53
CA TYR A 112 10.91 -8.39 12.37
C TYR A 112 10.56 -8.77 10.93
N ARG A 113 9.80 -9.85 10.75
CA ARG A 113 9.40 -10.41 9.44
C ARG A 113 8.00 -9.98 8.98
N ALA A 114 7.20 -9.39 9.86
CA ALA A 114 5.85 -8.94 9.53
C ALA A 114 5.90 -7.55 8.90
N HIS A 115 5.18 -7.36 7.78
CA HIS A 115 5.01 -6.08 7.12
C HIS A 115 3.55 -5.64 7.26
N LEU A 116 3.31 -4.72 8.20
CA LEU A 116 2.00 -4.19 8.55
C LEU A 116 1.91 -2.71 8.16
N HIS A 117 0.84 -2.32 7.47
CA HIS A 117 0.53 -0.93 7.16
C HIS A 117 -0.86 -0.57 7.71
N ILE A 118 -0.92 0.55 8.42
CA ILE A 118 -2.12 1.13 9.05
C ILE A 118 -2.29 2.54 8.49
#